data_AF-A0A8J4AW05-F1
#
_entry.id   AF-A0A8J4AW05-F1
#
_cell.length_a   1.000
_cell.length_b   1.000
_cell.length_c   1.000
_cell.angle_alpha   90.00
_cell.angle_beta   90.00
_cell.angle_gamma   90.00
#
_symmetry.space_group_name_H-M   'P 1'
#
loop_
_entity.id
_entity.type
_entity.pdbx_description
1 polymer ?
#
loop_
_entity_poly.entity_id
_entity_poly.type
_entity_poly.pdbx_seq_one_letter_code
_entity_poly.pdbx_strand_id
1 'polypeptide(L)'
;MAWIPREQNTITDFFSKIRESCDWQLSPDWFQWLEWRWGPHTVDRFASDHNKQLERLNSLFYCPGAEAVDCFTQHWTGENNWCNPPFALIGRLGRFMEEQQVVVTVIVLVWQSAVWRPLLCPTGQWSPAVVDTMVLPSAEELFP
;
A
#
# COMPACT_ATOMS: atom_id res chain seq x y z
N MET A 1 -12.25 -3.44 -32.96
CA MET A 1 -12.26 -4.14 -31.66
C MET A 1 -11.71 -5.53 -31.88
N ALA A 2 -10.52 -5.82 -31.36
CA ALA A 2 -9.92 -7.15 -31.43
C ALA A 2 -10.23 -7.88 -30.11
N TRP A 3 -10.80 -9.08 -30.20
CA TRP A 3 -11.04 -9.94 -29.04
C TRP A 3 -9.72 -10.64 -28.67
N ILE A 4 -9.27 -10.45 -27.43
CA ILE A 4 -8.07 -11.10 -26.90
C ILE A 4 -8.50 -12.35 -26.11
N PRO A 5 -7.91 -13.53 -26.37
CA PRO A 5 -8.21 -14.75 -25.63
C PRO A 5 -8.00 -14.60 -24.13
N ARG A 6 -8.86 -15.21 -23.31
CA ARG A 6 -8.85 -15.15 -21.84
C ARG A 6 -7.50 -15.53 -21.21
N GLU A 7 -6.79 -16.47 -21.81
CA GLU A 7 -5.46 -16.92 -21.37
C GLU A 7 -4.40 -15.80 -21.44
N GLN A 8 -4.54 -14.86 -22.38
CA GLN A 8 -3.67 -13.70 -22.54
C GLN A 8 -4.15 -12.47 -21.72
N ASN A 9 -5.33 -12.56 -21.10
CA ASN A 9 -5.93 -11.49 -20.32
C ASN A 9 -5.82 -11.73 -18.80
N THR A 10 -5.11 -12.79 -18.40
CA THR A 10 -4.86 -13.17 -16.99
C THR A 10 -4.17 -12.05 -16.21
N ILE A 11 -3.21 -11.37 -16.82
CA ILE A 11 -2.51 -10.23 -16.23
C ILE A 11 -3.46 -9.04 -16.03
N THR A 12 -4.29 -8.72 -17.03
CA THR A 12 -5.31 -7.65 -16.93
C THR A 12 -6.37 -7.95 -15.88
N ASP A 13 -6.84 -9.20 -15.81
CA ASP A 13 -7.81 -9.66 -14.82
C ASP A 13 -7.21 -9.71 -13.40
N PHE A 14 -5.92 -9.99 -13.29
CA PHE A 14 -5.19 -9.93 -12.01
C PHE A 14 -5.06 -8.48 -11.53
N PHE A 15 -4.62 -7.56 -12.39
CA PHE A 15 -4.53 -6.14 -12.05
C PHE A 15 -5.89 -5.51 -11.77
N SER A 16 -6.96 -5.92 -12.46
CA SER A 16 -8.32 -5.43 -12.16
C SER A 16 -8.80 -5.88 -10.78
N LYS A 17 -8.54 -7.13 -10.39
CA LYS A 17 -8.85 -7.66 -9.05
C LYS A 17 -7.99 -7.05 -7.96
N ILE A 18 -6.70 -6.82 -8.21
CA ILE A 18 -5.83 -6.08 -7.29
C ILE A 18 -6.33 -4.65 -7.11
N ARG A 19 -6.75 -4.00 -8.21
CA ARG A 19 -7.33 -2.65 -8.19
C ARG A 19 -8.59 -2.56 -7.33
N GLU A 20 -9.34 -3.65 -7.21
CA GLU A 20 -10.61 -3.68 -6.50
C GLU A 20 -10.49 -4.15 -5.05
N SER A 21 -9.57 -5.07 -4.74
CA SER A 21 -9.48 -5.68 -3.41
C SER A 21 -8.33 -5.16 -2.54
N CYS A 22 -7.21 -4.72 -3.12
CA CYS A 22 -5.92 -4.58 -2.41
C CYS A 22 -5.57 -5.78 -1.50
N ASP A 23 -6.09 -6.98 -1.77
CA ASP A 23 -5.74 -8.23 -1.08
C ASP A 23 -4.47 -8.82 -1.68
N TRP A 24 -3.37 -8.08 -1.57
CA TRP A 24 -2.05 -8.53 -2.00
C TRP A 24 -1.00 -8.15 -0.98
N GLN A 25 0.11 -8.87 -0.99
CA GLN A 25 1.30 -8.57 -0.22
C GLN A 25 2.52 -8.62 -1.12
N LEU A 26 3.57 -7.90 -0.77
CA LEU A 26 4.85 -8.06 -1.46
C LEU A 26 5.40 -9.46 -1.22
N SER A 27 6.23 -9.92 -2.15
CA SER A 27 7.07 -11.08 -1.89
C SER A 27 7.93 -10.84 -0.63
N PRO A 28 8.21 -11.89 0.16
CA PRO A 28 9.00 -11.76 1.38
C PRO A 28 10.39 -11.14 1.15
N ASP A 29 11.02 -11.42 0.01
CA ASP A 29 12.34 -10.89 -0.35
C ASP A 29 12.30 -9.38 -0.57
N TRP A 30 11.26 -8.88 -1.28
CA TRP A 30 11.08 -7.45 -1.49
C TRP A 30 10.70 -6.73 -0.21
N PHE A 31 9.81 -7.30 0.60
CA PHE A 31 9.49 -6.71 1.90
C PHE A 31 10.73 -6.64 2.79
N GLN A 32 11.53 -7.70 2.86
CA GLN A 32 12.77 -7.69 3.61
C GLN A 32 13.72 -6.59 3.10
N TRP A 33 13.88 -6.43 1.78
CA TRP A 33 14.71 -5.35 1.24
C TRP A 33 14.22 -3.96 1.69
N LEU A 34 12.91 -3.75 1.75
CA LEU A 34 12.32 -2.52 2.25
C LEU A 34 12.53 -2.34 3.76
N GLU A 35 12.46 -3.42 4.55
CA GLU A 35 12.83 -3.39 5.97
C GLU A 35 14.27 -2.95 6.17
N TRP A 36 15.21 -3.41 5.33
CA TRP A 36 16.61 -2.95 5.38
C TRP A 36 16.76 -1.45 5.06
N ARG A 37 15.89 -0.90 4.19
CA ARG A 37 16.02 0.47 3.68
C ARG A 37 15.30 1.52 4.52
N TRP A 38 14.09 1.21 4.98
CA TRP A 38 13.18 2.13 5.67
C TRP A 38 12.58 1.54 6.96
N GLY A 39 12.85 0.27 7.26
CA GLY A 39 12.42 -0.38 8.49
C GLY A 39 13.36 -0.13 9.69
N PRO A 40 13.16 -0.88 10.79
CA PRO A 40 12.10 -1.86 10.96
C PRO A 40 10.73 -1.17 11.03
N HIS A 41 9.73 -1.67 10.31
CA HIS A 41 8.36 -1.22 10.48
C HIS A 41 7.71 -1.93 11.66
N THR A 42 6.81 -1.24 12.35
CA THR A 42 6.25 -1.71 13.61
C THR A 42 4.80 -2.17 13.50
N VAL A 43 4.02 -1.58 12.59
CA VAL A 43 2.61 -1.93 12.39
C VAL A 43 2.20 -1.83 10.92
N ASP A 44 1.45 -2.82 10.46
CA ASP A 44 0.82 -2.84 9.13
C ASP A 44 -0.60 -2.24 9.21
N ARG A 45 -0.81 -1.07 8.61
CA ARG A 45 -2.04 -0.28 8.82
C ARG A 45 -3.20 -0.64 7.89
N PHE A 46 -2.99 -1.50 6.90
CA PHE A 46 -4.00 -1.81 5.87
C PHE A 46 -4.03 -3.31 5.52
N ALA A 47 -3.82 -4.18 6.51
CA ALA A 47 -3.71 -5.62 6.29
C ALA A 47 -4.86 -6.42 6.88
N SER A 48 -4.94 -7.68 6.47
CA SER A 48 -5.77 -8.73 7.04
C SER A 48 -4.88 -9.78 7.70
N ASP A 49 -5.48 -10.85 8.22
CA ASP A 49 -4.74 -11.99 8.77
C ASP A 49 -3.92 -12.76 7.71
N HIS A 50 -4.29 -12.66 6.43
CA HIS A 50 -3.71 -13.43 5.34
C HIS A 50 -2.76 -12.65 4.42
N ASN A 51 -2.74 -11.32 4.48
CA ASN A 51 -1.87 -10.47 3.64
C ASN A 51 -0.92 -9.57 4.45
N LYS A 52 -0.87 -9.74 5.78
CA LYS A 52 -0.02 -8.93 6.65
C LYS A 52 1.46 -9.16 6.38
N GLN A 53 2.22 -8.07 6.42
CA GLN A 53 3.69 -8.12 6.35
C GLN A 53 4.33 -8.00 7.73
N LEU A 54 3.55 -7.61 8.75
CA LEU A 54 3.99 -7.43 10.13
C LEU A 54 3.08 -8.19 11.11
N GLU A 55 3.58 -8.45 12.32
CA GLU A 55 2.80 -9.15 13.35
C GLU A 55 1.63 -8.31 13.85
N ARG A 56 1.89 -7.03 14.15
CA ARG A 56 0.90 -6.03 14.56
C ARG A 56 0.25 -5.45 13.31
N LEU A 57 -1.08 -5.45 13.27
CA LEU A 57 -1.82 -4.95 12.11
C LEU A 57 -3.11 -4.23 12.47
N ASN A 58 -3.60 -3.40 11.55
CA ASN A 58 -4.96 -2.89 11.53
C ASN A 58 -5.64 -3.35 10.25
N SER A 59 -6.91 -3.72 10.35
CA SER A 59 -7.67 -4.28 9.23
C SER A 59 -8.95 -3.52 9.01
N LEU A 60 -9.52 -3.58 7.79
CA LEU A 60 -10.83 -2.98 7.50
C LEU A 60 -11.98 -3.77 8.12
N PHE A 61 -11.77 -5.06 8.37
CA PHE A 61 -12.73 -5.96 9.00
C PHE A 61 -12.11 -6.60 10.22
N TYR A 62 -12.94 -7.12 11.13
CA TYR A 62 -12.41 -7.88 12.25
C TYR A 62 -11.69 -9.14 11.73
N CYS A 63 -10.41 -9.31 12.11
CA CYS A 63 -9.65 -10.54 11.89
C CYS A 63 -8.76 -10.86 13.10
N PRO A 64 -8.35 -12.13 13.26
CA PRO A 64 -7.44 -12.52 14.34
C PRO A 64 -6.11 -11.75 14.27
N GLY A 65 -5.74 -11.12 15.39
CA GLY A 65 -4.48 -10.37 15.49
C GLY A 65 -4.56 -8.91 15.02
N ALA A 66 -5.71 -8.43 14.52
CA ALA A 66 -5.90 -7.01 14.29
C ALA A 66 -6.00 -6.25 15.62
N GLU A 67 -5.19 -5.20 15.77
CA GLU A 67 -5.28 -4.27 16.90
C GLU A 67 -6.52 -3.37 16.79
N ALA A 68 -7.01 -3.12 15.56
CA ALA A 68 -8.18 -2.29 15.28
C ALA A 68 -8.81 -2.57 13.90
N VAL A 69 -10.11 -2.25 13.77
CA VAL A 69 -10.94 -2.38 12.54
C VAL A 69 -10.95 -1.09 11.68
N ASP A 70 -10.36 0.00 12.19
CA ASP A 70 -10.12 1.23 11.41
C ASP A 70 -8.78 1.83 11.85
N CYS A 71 -7.77 1.79 10.97
CA CYS A 71 -6.45 2.32 11.28
C CYS A 71 -6.45 3.84 11.50
N PHE A 72 -7.38 4.59 10.90
CA PHE A 72 -7.47 6.05 11.06
C PHE A 72 -8.00 6.47 12.44
N THR A 73 -8.50 5.53 13.24
CA THR A 73 -8.90 5.78 14.64
C THR A 73 -7.77 5.57 15.63
N GLN A 74 -6.61 5.08 15.16
CA GLN A 74 -5.46 4.73 16.00
C GLN A 74 -4.44 5.88 16.05
N HIS A 75 -3.64 5.91 17.11
CA HIS A 75 -2.49 6.79 17.20
C HIS A 75 -1.29 6.16 16.49
N TRP A 76 -0.72 6.87 15.51
CA TRP A 76 0.40 6.40 14.69
C TRP A 76 1.75 7.02 15.09
N THR A 77 1.71 8.03 15.97
CA THR A 77 2.91 8.74 16.42
C THR A 77 3.83 7.83 17.22
N GLY A 78 5.14 7.90 16.96
CA GLY A 78 6.14 7.06 17.60
C GLY A 78 6.29 5.66 16.98
N GLU A 79 5.48 5.34 15.96
CA GLU A 79 5.55 4.08 15.20
C GLU A 79 6.20 4.33 13.82
N ASN A 80 6.82 3.29 13.26
CA ASN A 80 7.25 3.28 11.86
C ASN A 80 6.22 2.49 11.04
N ASN A 81 5.31 3.20 10.37
CA ASN A 81 4.08 2.63 9.85
C ASN A 81 4.27 2.08 8.43
N TRP A 82 3.80 0.85 8.19
CA TRP A 82 3.73 0.27 6.86
C TRP A 82 2.30 0.37 6.33
N CYS A 83 2.14 0.84 5.08
CA CYS A 83 0.84 1.06 4.46
C CYS A 83 0.80 0.48 3.04
N ASN A 84 -0.01 -0.57 2.86
CA ASN A 84 -0.48 -1.04 1.55
C ASN A 84 -1.98 -0.73 1.35
N PRO A 85 -2.37 0.54 1.16
CA PRO A 85 -3.77 0.94 1.22
C PRO A 85 -4.58 0.48 0.01
N PRO A 86 -5.89 0.20 0.18
CA PRO A 86 -6.87 0.26 -0.89
C PRO A 86 -6.79 1.59 -1.66
N PHE A 87 -6.87 1.54 -2.99
CA PHE A 87 -6.75 2.75 -3.83
C PHE A 87 -7.74 3.86 -3.47
N ALA A 88 -8.95 3.47 -3.06
CA ALA A 88 -9.99 4.38 -2.62
C ALA A 88 -9.61 5.18 -1.35
N LEU A 89 -8.68 4.66 -0.54
CA LEU A 89 -8.27 5.25 0.73
C LEU A 89 -6.97 6.08 0.63
N ILE A 90 -6.25 6.05 -0.49
CA ILE A 90 -4.98 6.79 -0.65
C ILE A 90 -5.18 8.30 -0.41
N GLY A 91 -6.27 8.89 -0.90
CA GLY A 91 -6.57 10.30 -0.66
C GLY A 91 -6.84 10.64 0.81
N ARG A 92 -7.54 9.75 1.53
CA ARG A 92 -7.77 9.90 2.98
C ARG A 92 -6.47 9.73 3.76
N LEU A 93 -5.65 8.76 3.37
CA LEU A 93 -4.32 8.54 3.93
C LEU A 93 -3.43 9.78 3.75
N GLY A 94 -3.40 10.38 2.55
CA GLY A 94 -2.69 11.63 2.28
C GLY A 94 -2.99 12.72 3.31
N ARG A 95 -4.27 13.04 3.49
CA ARG A 95 -4.72 14.06 4.46
C ARG A 95 -4.39 13.68 5.90
N PHE A 96 -4.59 12.41 6.26
CA PHE A 96 -4.27 11.93 7.61
C PHE A 96 -2.78 12.09 7.94
N MET A 97 -1.89 11.77 6.98
CA MET A 97 -0.44 11.92 7.15
C MET A 97 -0.02 13.38 7.33
N GLU A 98 -0.64 14.29 6.55
CA GLU A 98 -0.40 15.73 6.67
C GLU A 98 -0.84 16.29 8.02
N GLU A 99 -1.97 15.83 8.56
CA GLU A 99 -2.52 16.28 9.84
C GLU A 99 -1.78 15.72 11.06
N GLN A 100 -1.39 14.44 11.02
CA GLN A 100 -0.88 13.72 12.19
C GLN A 100 0.66 13.76 12.34
N GLN A 101 1.38 14.26 11.34
CA GLN A 101 2.86 14.32 11.31
C GLN A 101 3.51 12.96 11.67
N VAL A 102 3.12 11.91 10.93
CA VAL A 102 3.52 10.51 11.20
C VAL A 102 4.61 10.03 10.25
N VAL A 103 5.41 9.06 10.70
CA VAL A 103 6.39 8.36 9.85
C VAL A 103 5.73 7.16 9.22
N VAL A 104 5.81 7.06 7.90
CA VAL A 104 5.06 6.07 7.15
C VAL A 104 5.73 5.76 5.81
N THR A 105 5.80 4.47 5.50
CA THR A 105 6.12 3.97 4.16
C THR A 105 4.82 3.52 3.50
N VAL A 106 4.51 4.12 2.35
CA VAL A 106 3.31 3.81 1.58
C VAL A 106 3.71 3.12 0.29
N ILE A 107 3.22 1.89 0.08
CA ILE A 107 3.32 1.23 -1.21
C ILE A 107 2.07 1.50 -2.05
N VAL A 108 2.28 1.91 -3.29
CA VAL A 108 1.21 2.21 -4.24
C VAL A 108 1.58 1.68 -5.62
N LEU A 109 0.59 1.11 -6.33
CA LEU A 109 0.77 0.70 -7.72
C LEU A 109 0.68 1.92 -8.64
N VAL A 110 1.71 2.13 -9.45
CA VAL A 110 1.80 3.22 -10.42
C VAL A 110 1.30 2.76 -11.78
N TRP A 111 0.28 3.43 -12.31
CA TRP A 111 -0.16 3.30 -13.70
C TRP A 111 -0.45 4.68 -14.31
N GLN A 112 -0.47 4.79 -15.65
CA GLN A 112 -0.57 6.09 -16.35
C GLN A 112 -1.78 6.93 -15.93
N SER A 113 -2.92 6.29 -15.66
CA SER A 113 -4.17 6.91 -15.22
C SER A 113 -4.42 6.81 -13.70
N ALA A 114 -3.36 6.69 -12.89
CA ALA A 114 -3.47 6.58 -11.43
C ALA A 114 -4.13 7.84 -10.83
N VAL A 115 -5.40 7.71 -10.46
CA VAL A 115 -6.24 8.79 -9.90
C VAL A 115 -5.70 9.28 -8.55
N TRP A 116 -4.92 8.46 -7.86
CA TRP A 116 -4.29 8.82 -6.60
C TRP A 116 -3.08 9.74 -6.77
N ARG A 117 -2.44 9.77 -7.94
CA ARG A 117 -1.18 10.51 -8.15
C ARG A 117 -1.32 12.02 -7.89
N PRO A 118 -2.38 12.70 -8.35
CA PRO A 118 -2.63 14.09 -7.96
C PRO A 118 -2.99 14.27 -6.47
N LEU A 119 -3.43 13.21 -5.78
CA LEU A 119 -3.77 13.30 -4.35
C LEU A 119 -2.52 13.27 -3.46
N LEU A 120 -1.45 12.61 -3.89
CA LEU A 120 -0.15 12.61 -3.20
C LEU A 120 0.81 13.67 -3.75
N CYS A 121 0.68 14.03 -5.04
CA CYS A 121 1.49 15.02 -5.75
C CYS A 121 0.63 15.96 -6.61
N PRO A 122 -0.13 16.90 -6.03
CA PRO A 122 -1.05 17.76 -6.77
C PRO A 122 -0.37 18.59 -7.86
N THR A 123 0.87 19.00 -7.63
CA THR A 123 1.68 19.83 -8.53
C THR A 123 2.57 19.00 -9.46
N GLY A 124 2.48 17.67 -9.41
CA GLY A 124 3.43 16.76 -10.06
C GLY A 124 4.76 16.61 -9.34
N GLN A 125 4.97 17.33 -8.23
CA GLN A 125 6.09 17.18 -7.33
C GLN A 125 5.64 16.53 -6.03
N TRP A 126 6.51 15.71 -5.43
CA TRP A 126 6.26 15.15 -4.10
C TRP A 126 6.18 16.26 -3.06
N SER A 127 5.34 16.06 -2.04
CA SER A 127 5.35 16.91 -0.84
C SER A 127 6.77 16.94 -0.24
N PRO A 128 7.24 18.07 0.31
CA PRO A 128 8.52 18.12 1.03
C PRO A 128 8.61 17.15 2.22
N ALA A 129 7.47 16.63 2.68
CA ALA A 129 7.41 15.58 3.70
C ALA A 129 7.86 14.21 3.19
N VAL A 130 7.93 14.00 1.87
CA VAL A 130 8.44 12.76 1.28
C VAL A 130 9.96 12.77 1.36
N VAL A 131 10.50 11.93 2.24
CA VAL A 131 11.94 11.85 2.51
C VAL A 131 12.68 11.06 1.44
N ASP A 132 12.07 10.01 0.90
CA ASP A 132 12.67 9.13 -0.10
C ASP A 132 11.59 8.43 -0.95
N THR A 133 11.96 7.98 -2.14
CA THR A 133 11.08 7.21 -3.03
C THR A 133 11.86 6.13 -3.78
N MET A 134 11.20 5.01 -4.06
CA MET A 134 11.75 3.96 -4.91
C MET A 134 10.68 3.44 -5.87
N VAL A 135 11.09 3.18 -7.10
CA VAL A 135 10.26 2.44 -8.07
C VAL A 135 10.67 0.98 -8.01
N LEU A 136 9.71 0.14 -7.62
CA LEU A 136 9.88 -1.31 -7.62
C LEU A 136 9.75 -1.88 -9.06
N PRO A 137 10.34 -3.05 -9.35
CA PRO A 137 10.24 -3.70 -10.66
C PRO A 137 8.80 -4.12 -11.01
N SER A 138 8.62 -4.76 -12.16
CA SER A 138 7.29 -5.13 -12.64
C SER A 138 6.55 -6.01 -11.63
N ALA A 139 5.22 -5.98 -11.68
CA ALA A 139 4.35 -6.79 -10.83
C ALA A 139 4.75 -8.28 -10.80
N GLU A 140 5.19 -8.82 -11.94
CA GLU A 140 5.62 -10.22 -12.08
C GLU A 140 6.77 -10.61 -11.13
N GLU A 141 7.56 -9.64 -10.67
CA GLU A 141 8.65 -9.85 -9.70
C GLU A 141 8.24 -9.52 -8.26
N LEU A 142 7.11 -8.84 -8.07
CA LEU A 142 6.64 -8.34 -6.76
C LEU A 142 5.60 -9.26 -6.10
N PHE A 143 4.93 -10.08 -6.90
CA PHE A 143 3.89 -11.00 -6.45
C PHE A 143 4.39 -12.46 -6.56
N PRO A 144 4.17 -13.30 -5.53
CA PRO A 144 4.44 -14.73 -5.62
C PRO A 144 3.52 -15.48 -6.58
#